data_AF-A0A1M4UBM9-F1
#
_entry.id   AF-A0A1M4UBM9-F1
#
_cell.length_a   1.000
_cell.length_b   1.000
_cell.length_c   1.000
_cell.angle_alpha   90.00
_cell.angle_beta   90.00
_cell.angle_gamma   90.00
#
_symmetry.space_group_name_H-M   'P 1'
#
loop_
_entity.id
_entity.type
_entity.pdbx_description
1 polymer ?
#
loop_
_entity_poly.entity_id
_entity_poly.type
_entity_poly.pdbx_seq_one_letter_code
_entity_poly.pdbx_strand_id
1 'polypeptide(L)'
;MRKYTFILVCTSMLIAFSMNCAAQEEKIFTPKWISPNGYWVVESNIKTPLNSIIYFYNNDNQVIYKEKLVGIRINIKKRKTLMGLRKILEASVAAWNTKQSPGENRLLVANAFKSH
;
A
#
# COMPACT_ATOMS: atom_id res chain seq x y z
N MET A 1 -13.97 63.25 -3.01
CA MET A 1 -13.01 62.35 -2.34
C MET A 1 -13.66 61.36 -1.36
N ARG A 2 -14.59 61.80 -0.48
CA ARG A 2 -15.29 60.95 0.51
C ARG A 2 -16.14 59.77 -0.03
N LYS A 3 -16.51 59.79 -1.33
CA LYS A 3 -17.34 58.75 -1.98
C LYS A 3 -16.51 57.56 -2.47
N TYR A 4 -15.27 57.84 -2.92
CA TYR A 4 -14.33 56.83 -3.42
C TYR A 4 -13.63 56.09 -2.28
N THR A 5 -13.48 56.74 -1.11
CA THR A 5 -12.97 56.09 0.11
C THR A 5 -13.92 55.02 0.63
N PHE A 6 -15.25 55.21 0.52
CA PHE A 6 -16.22 54.17 0.89
C PHE A 6 -16.19 52.98 -0.09
N ILE A 7 -16.04 53.23 -1.39
CA ILE A 7 -15.98 52.18 -2.41
C ILE A 7 -14.71 51.33 -2.27
N LEU A 8 -13.57 51.95 -1.95
CA LEU A 8 -12.29 51.26 -1.72
C LEU A 8 -12.28 50.36 -0.47
N VAL A 9 -12.99 50.75 0.59
CA VAL A 9 -13.08 49.95 1.83
C VAL A 9 -14.00 48.74 1.63
N CYS A 10 -15.08 48.88 0.85
CA CYS A 10 -15.98 47.76 0.55
C CYS A 10 -15.35 46.72 -0.38
N THR A 11 -14.49 47.12 -1.33
CA THR A 11 -13.79 46.17 -2.20
C THR A 11 -12.67 45.42 -1.47
N SER A 12 -11.97 46.04 -0.51
CA SER A 12 -10.97 45.33 0.31
C SER A 12 -11.60 44.28 1.23
N MET A 13 -12.84 44.51 1.69
CA MET A 13 -13.55 43.60 2.59
C MET A 13 -14.10 42.35 1.89
N LEU A 14 -14.33 42.42 0.57
CA LEU A 14 -14.81 41.28 -0.23
C LEU A 14 -13.69 40.29 -0.63
N ILE A 15 -12.43 40.70 -0.63
CA ILE A 15 -11.28 39.85 -0.97
C ILE A 15 -10.82 38.99 0.23
N ALA A 16 -11.16 39.40 1.45
CA ALA A 16 -10.78 38.68 2.67
C ALA A 16 -11.66 37.46 2.99
N PHE A 17 -12.75 37.23 2.26
CA PHE A 17 -13.70 36.13 2.53
C PHE A 17 -13.50 34.90 1.62
N SER A 18 -12.62 34.97 0.62
CA SER A 18 -12.46 33.91 -0.39
C SER A 18 -11.40 32.84 -0.06
N MET A 19 -10.73 32.90 1.09
CA MET A 19 -9.65 31.97 1.43
C MET A 19 -9.89 31.27 2.75
N ASN A 20 -10.83 30.32 2.81
CA ASN A 20 -10.84 29.24 3.81
C ASN A 20 -11.73 28.09 3.33
N CYS A 21 -11.40 27.50 2.17
CA CYS A 21 -11.86 26.14 1.86
C CYS A 21 -10.73 25.19 2.25
N ALA A 22 -10.61 24.90 3.55
CA ALA A 22 -9.76 23.81 4.01
C ALA A 22 -10.47 22.51 3.61
N ALA A 23 -10.04 21.92 2.50
CA ALA A 23 -10.44 20.56 2.13
C ALA A 23 -10.04 19.63 3.28
N GLN A 24 -11.02 19.12 4.03
CA GLN A 24 -10.77 18.15 5.09
C GLN A 24 -10.22 16.89 4.43
N GLU A 25 -8.97 16.55 4.76
CA GLU A 25 -8.37 15.27 4.37
C GLU A 25 -9.23 14.15 4.97
N GLU A 26 -9.99 13.46 4.11
CA GLU A 26 -10.81 12.33 4.51
C GLU A 26 -9.86 11.26 5.07
N LYS A 27 -9.92 11.00 6.38
CA LYS A 27 -9.13 9.94 7.01
C LYS A 27 -9.59 8.60 6.44
N ILE A 28 -8.90 8.12 5.41
CA ILE A 28 -9.13 6.80 4.83
C ILE A 28 -8.86 5.78 5.95
N PHE A 29 -9.93 5.16 6.46
CA PHE A 29 -9.81 4.10 7.45
C PHE A 29 -9.32 2.83 6.77
N THR A 30 -8.01 2.64 6.71
CA THR A 30 -7.42 1.39 6.25
C THR A 30 -7.44 0.36 7.39
N PRO A 31 -8.09 -0.80 7.20
CA PRO A 31 -8.08 -1.85 8.21
C PRO A 31 -6.65 -2.29 8.57
N LYS A 32 -6.39 -2.50 9.85
CA LYS A 32 -5.06 -2.91 10.37
C LYS A 32 -4.49 -4.21 9.81
N TRP A 33 -5.27 -5.02 9.10
CA TRP A 33 -4.76 -6.25 8.49
C TRP A 33 -4.29 -6.05 7.04
N ILE A 34 -4.50 -4.86 6.46
CA ILE A 34 -3.96 -4.51 5.15
C ILE A 34 -2.50 -4.06 5.31
N SER A 35 -1.62 -4.64 4.50
CA SER A 35 -0.21 -4.26 4.45
C SER A 35 -0.02 -3.18 3.37
N PRO A 36 0.85 -2.17 3.59
CA PRO A 36 1.23 -1.22 2.54
C PRO A 36 2.22 -1.82 1.53
N ASN A 37 2.84 -2.96 1.85
CA ASN A 37 3.98 -3.50 1.10
C ASN A 37 3.61 -4.65 0.15
N GLY A 38 2.32 -4.89 -0.07
CA GLY A 38 1.84 -5.96 -0.92
C GLY A 38 0.47 -6.48 -0.52
N TYR A 39 0.12 -7.64 -1.07
CA TYR A 39 -1.15 -8.30 -0.82
C TYR A 39 -1.01 -9.81 -0.83
N TRP A 40 -2.03 -10.51 -0.38
CA TRP A 40 -2.09 -11.98 -0.41
C TRP A 40 -3.38 -12.42 -1.08
N VAL A 41 -3.33 -13.59 -1.72
CA VAL A 41 -4.48 -14.23 -2.38
C VAL A 41 -4.60 -15.66 -1.87
N VAL A 42 -5.82 -16.06 -1.53
CA VAL A 42 -6.13 -17.43 -1.12
C VAL A 42 -6.90 -18.12 -2.25
N GLU A 43 -6.27 -19.10 -2.86
CA GLU A 43 -6.90 -20.01 -3.81
C GLU A 43 -7.44 -21.22 -3.05
N SER A 44 -8.75 -21.46 -3.14
CA SER A 44 -9.39 -22.61 -2.51
C SER A 44 -10.45 -23.18 -3.44
N ASN A 45 -10.72 -24.48 -3.32
CA ASN A 45 -11.72 -25.16 -4.14
C ASN A 45 -12.90 -25.61 -3.26
N ILE A 46 -14.12 -25.32 -3.70
CA ILE A 46 -15.36 -25.66 -2.99
C ILE A 46 -15.48 -27.18 -2.77
N LYS A 47 -14.98 -28.00 -3.70
CA LYS A 47 -14.97 -29.46 -3.61
C LYS A 47 -13.89 -30.00 -2.66
N THR A 48 -12.86 -29.22 -2.38
CA THR A 48 -11.75 -29.61 -1.48
C THR A 48 -11.43 -28.50 -0.47
N PRO A 49 -12.37 -28.17 0.43
CA PRO A 49 -12.28 -26.98 1.29
C PRO A 49 -11.16 -27.04 2.35
N LEU A 50 -10.56 -28.22 2.56
CA LEU A 50 -9.41 -28.43 3.45
C LEU A 50 -8.06 -28.21 2.73
N ASN A 51 -8.10 -27.96 1.43
CA ASN A 51 -6.91 -27.72 0.61
C ASN A 51 -6.98 -26.30 0.05
N SER A 52 -5.96 -25.50 0.34
CA SER A 52 -5.85 -24.15 -0.19
C SER A 52 -4.40 -23.78 -0.45
N ILE A 53 -4.20 -22.82 -1.32
CA ILE A 53 -2.89 -22.27 -1.63
C ILE A 53 -2.95 -20.78 -1.34
N ILE A 54 -1.97 -20.28 -0.59
CA ILE A 54 -1.84 -18.86 -0.28
C ILE A 54 -0.66 -18.33 -1.08
N TYR A 55 -0.90 -17.30 -1.86
CA TYR A 55 0.10 -16.57 -2.61
C TYR A 55 0.32 -15.22 -1.95
N PHE A 56 1.58 -14.82 -1.80
CA PHE A 56 1.98 -13.53 -1.29
C PHE A 56 2.66 -12.75 -2.40
N TYR A 57 2.14 -11.55 -2.67
CA TYR A 57 2.60 -10.67 -3.74
C TYR A 57 3.21 -9.41 -3.14
N ASN A 58 4.27 -8.89 -3.78
CA ASN A 58 4.71 -7.52 -3.57
C ASN A 58 3.85 -6.53 -4.39
N ASN A 59 4.14 -5.23 -4.27
CA ASN A 59 3.43 -4.18 -5.01
C ASN A 59 3.69 -4.22 -6.53
N ASP A 60 4.74 -4.93 -6.98
CA ASP A 60 5.05 -5.16 -8.39
C ASP A 60 4.32 -6.38 -8.98
N ASN A 61 3.33 -6.92 -8.26
CA ASN A 61 2.56 -8.11 -8.61
C ASN A 61 3.41 -9.39 -8.78
N GLN A 62 4.60 -9.45 -8.18
CA GLN A 62 5.47 -10.63 -8.19
C GLN A 62 5.11 -11.54 -7.01
N VAL A 63 4.99 -12.85 -7.27
CA VAL A 63 4.84 -13.84 -6.19
C VAL A 63 6.17 -13.98 -5.45
N ILE A 64 6.23 -13.49 -4.21
CA ILE A 64 7.43 -13.53 -3.37
C ILE A 64 7.44 -14.72 -2.42
N TYR A 65 6.28 -15.30 -2.12
CA TYR A 65 6.13 -16.51 -1.31
C TYR A 65 4.82 -17.22 -1.64
N LYS A 66 4.82 -18.55 -1.49
CA LYS A 66 3.67 -19.42 -1.75
C LYS A 66 3.65 -20.52 -0.70
N GLU A 67 2.49 -20.74 -0.10
CA GLU A 67 2.29 -21.78 0.92
C GLU A 67 1.08 -22.65 0.59
N LYS A 68 1.23 -23.97 0.67
CA LYS A 68 0.16 -24.93 0.42
C LYS A 68 -0.35 -25.47 1.74
N LEU A 69 -1.62 -25.21 2.05
CA LEU A 69 -2.29 -25.76 3.22
C LEU A 69 -3.04 -27.03 2.82
N VAL A 70 -2.76 -28.12 3.55
CA VAL A 70 -3.41 -29.43 3.37
C VAL A 70 -4.04 -29.86 4.69
N GLY A 71 -5.29 -30.33 4.63
CA GLY A 71 -6.04 -30.78 5.81
C GLY A 71 -6.56 -29.66 6.71
N ILE A 72 -6.38 -28.39 6.35
CA ILE A 72 -6.77 -27.23 7.16
C ILE A 72 -7.58 -26.26 6.30
N ARG A 73 -8.77 -25.90 6.77
CA ARG A 73 -9.59 -24.85 6.16
C ARG A 73 -9.20 -23.47 6.70
N ILE A 74 -8.71 -22.61 5.83
CA ILE A 74 -8.48 -21.21 6.16
C ILE A 74 -9.80 -20.42 6.22
N ASN A 75 -9.95 -19.57 7.23
CA ASN A 75 -11.13 -18.71 7.40
C ASN A 75 -10.74 -17.23 7.32
N ILE A 76 -10.88 -16.65 6.12
CA ILE A 76 -10.55 -15.25 5.84
C ILE A 76 -11.52 -14.24 6.47
N LYS A 77 -12.61 -14.68 7.12
CA LYS A 77 -13.50 -13.79 7.89
C LYS A 77 -12.98 -13.54 9.30
N LYS A 78 -12.04 -14.36 9.80
CA LYS A 78 -11.49 -14.21 11.16
C LYS A 78 -10.37 -13.18 11.18
N ARG A 79 -10.50 -12.17 12.05
CA ARG A 79 -9.47 -11.14 12.27
C ARG A 79 -8.10 -11.72 12.58
N LYS A 80 -8.03 -12.78 13.41
CA LYS A 80 -6.76 -13.46 13.74
C LYS A 80 -6.07 -14.02 12.49
N THR A 81 -6.82 -14.61 11.57
CA THR A 81 -6.30 -15.12 10.29
C THR A 81 -5.78 -13.99 9.42
N LEU A 82 -6.56 -12.91 9.26
CA LEU A 82 -6.15 -11.74 8.47
C LEU A 82 -4.85 -11.10 9.01
N MET A 83 -4.74 -10.92 10.33
CA MET A 83 -3.53 -10.40 10.97
C MET A 83 -2.34 -11.35 10.83
N GLY A 84 -2.57 -12.67 10.90
CA GLY A 84 -1.52 -13.67 10.67
C GLY A 84 -0.97 -13.60 9.25
N LEU A 85 -1.86 -13.52 8.25
CA LEU A 85 -1.48 -13.35 6.85
C LEU A 85 -0.70 -12.05 6.61
N ARG A 86 -1.12 -10.94 7.23
CA ARG A 86 -0.36 -9.68 7.21
C ARG A 86 1.06 -9.87 7.73
N LYS A 87 1.23 -10.51 8.89
CA LYS A 87 2.55 -10.73 9.51
C LYS A 87 3.44 -11.57 8.61
N ILE A 88 2.89 -12.63 8.00
CA ILE A 88 3.63 -13.49 7.07
C ILE A 88 4.05 -12.68 5.84
N LEU A 89 3.14 -11.90 5.25
CA LEU A 89 3.43 -11.04 4.11
C LEU A 89 4.58 -10.06 4.40
N GLU A 90 4.51 -9.34 5.53
CA GLU A 90 5.56 -8.38 5.92
C GLU A 90 6.93 -9.08 6.07
N ALA A 91 6.96 -10.27 6.68
CA ALA A 91 8.18 -11.06 6.80
C ALA A 91 8.69 -11.55 5.44
N SER A 92 7.81 -12.02 4.56
CA SER A 92 8.16 -12.46 3.20
C SER A 92 8.73 -11.32 2.35
N VAL A 93 8.15 -10.12 2.43
CA VAL A 93 8.67 -8.93 1.72
C VAL A 93 10.06 -8.56 2.23
N ALA A 94 10.26 -8.52 3.55
CA ALA A 94 11.56 -8.20 4.15
C ALA A 94 12.65 -9.21 3.72
N ALA A 95 12.31 -10.50 3.69
CA ALA A 95 13.21 -11.55 3.22
C ALA A 95 13.52 -11.45 1.72
N TRP A 96 12.51 -11.14 0.90
CA TRP A 96 12.66 -10.95 -0.55
C TRP A 96 13.59 -9.78 -0.87
N ASN A 97 13.39 -8.63 -0.22
CA ASN A 97 14.22 -7.44 -0.44
C ASN A 97 15.68 -7.66 -0.01
N THR A 98 15.90 -8.42 1.07
CA THR A 98 17.26 -8.79 1.50
C THR A 98 17.96 -9.69 0.48
N LYS A 99 17.22 -10.60 -0.18
CA LYS A 99 17.78 -11.47 -1.22
C LYS A 99 18.17 -10.71 -2.48
N GLN A 100 17.46 -9.65 -2.84
CA GLN A 100 17.78 -8.79 -4.00
C GLN A 100 18.96 -7.84 -3.74
N SER A 101 20.04 -8.33 -3.12
CA SER A 101 21.16 -7.53 -2.61
C SER A 101 21.60 -6.40 -3.56
N PRO A 102 21.76 -5.16 -3.05
CA PRO A 102 22.27 -4.04 -3.84
C PRO A 102 23.64 -4.30 -4.48
N GLY A 103 24.42 -5.26 -3.96
CA GLY A 103 25.73 -5.60 -4.51
C GLY A 103 25.65 -6.16 -5.93
N GLU A 104 24.68 -7.02 -6.22
CA GLU A 104 24.48 -7.59 -7.56
C GLU A 104 24.00 -6.51 -8.54
N ASN A 105 23.05 -5.68 -8.10
CA ASN A 105 22.58 -4.53 -8.88
C ASN A 105 23.69 -3.49 -9.13
N ARG A 106 24.57 -3.24 -8.15
CA ARG A 106 25.70 -2.31 -8.29
C ARG A 106 26.70 -2.82 -9.34
N LEU A 107 26.95 -4.12 -9.38
CA LEU A 107 27.83 -4.73 -10.39
C LEU A 107 27.20 -4.66 -11.79
N LEU A 108 25.90 -4.89 -11.92
CA LEU A 108 25.17 -4.74 -13.19
C LEU A 108 25.23 -3.29 -13.70
N VAL A 109 24.98 -2.31 -12.83
CA VAL A 109 25.08 -0.88 -13.18
C VAL A 109 26.51 -0.52 -13.58
N ALA A 110 27.50 -0.91 -12.76
CA ALA A 110 28.90 -0.63 -13.06
C ALA A 110 29.34 -1.22 -14.41
N ASN A 111 28.89 -2.44 -14.74
CA ASN A 111 29.22 -3.08 -16.02
C ASN A 111 28.51 -2.44 -17.21
N ALA A 112 27.24 -2.03 -17.07
CA ALA A 112 26.48 -1.39 -18.14
C ALA A 112 27.09 -0.05 -18.61
N PHE A 113 27.75 0.67 -17.70
CA PHE A 113 28.40 1.96 -18.00
C PHE A 113 29.92 1.87 -18.20
N LYS A 114 30.52 0.68 -18.10
CA LYS A 114 31.97 0.48 -18.35
C LYS A 114 32.32 0.14 -19.80
N SER A 115 31.32 -0.19 -20.61
CA SER A 115 31.48 -0.59 -22.03
C SER A 115 31.28 0.56 -23.02
N HIS A 116 31.26 1.80 -22.54
CA HIS A 116 31.25 3.03 -23.34
C HIS A 116 32.55 3.80 -23.08
#